data_AF-A0A7X7SLV5-F1
#
_entry.id   AF-A0A7X7SLV5-F1
#
_cell.length_a   1.000
_cell.length_b   1.000
_cell.length_c   1.000
_cell.angle_alpha   90.00
_cell.angle_beta   90.00
_cell.angle_gamma   90.00
#
_symmetry.space_group_name_H-M   'P 1'
#
loop_
_entity.id
_entity.type
_entity.pdbx_description
1 polymer ?
#
loop_
_entity_poly.entity_id
_entity_poly.type
_entity_poly.pdbx_seq_one_letter_code
_entity_poly.pdbx_strand_id
1 'polypeptide(L)'
;MNVSRTSDACPEPEDAISRPLFFIDGNNLAYRAFFALPEEIATSTGFPTNALYGFSAMLIKIIADYRPAVVVVAWDSKETTFRRQEFEEYKAQRKPMPEGLSEQWPLFTEIAAALGFVNVSLPGYEADDILGTLARQAEREGRTALIVTGDRDALQLVTDRVHVMANTRGVTDVRIYDPQAVYERFGVKPAQIPDFIGLKGDTSDNIPGVPGIGEKTAASLLAQFGDLETTLAQAETITAAKRREALLANREQALMAKRLATLDREAPIDIHAAELQVQHADGAALAELFARLEFNSLMDRFEQVMRTEKDALSASGEADGPDEMVAATQVVAPHQLDRAFERGLPAAVVVSQAGDRAWIAQRGGIRDQVLEVEYSPGTQPLLRALLRDGGLICHDFKNTPALHDLAA
;
A
#
# COMPACT_ATOMS: atom_id res chain seq x y z
N MET A 1 -39.06 -1.14 -28.21
CA MET A 1 -37.67 -1.24 -28.68
C MET A 1 -36.79 -1.22 -27.46
N ASN A 2 -36.07 -2.31 -27.25
CA ASN A 2 -35.28 -2.61 -26.07
C ASN A 2 -33.86 -2.07 -26.30
N VAL A 3 -33.33 -1.24 -25.39
CA VAL A 3 -31.88 -1.00 -25.32
C VAL A 3 -31.46 -0.95 -23.84
N SER A 4 -30.95 -2.07 -23.37
CA SER A 4 -30.08 -2.21 -22.20
C SER A 4 -28.64 -1.82 -22.57
N ARG A 5 -27.88 -1.29 -21.59
CA ARG A 5 -26.42 -1.44 -21.31
C ARG A 5 -26.04 -0.41 -20.23
N THR A 6 -25.83 -0.78 -18.97
CA THR A 6 -24.53 -1.18 -18.35
C THR A 6 -23.38 -0.20 -18.63
N SER A 7 -22.94 0.54 -17.61
CA SER A 7 -21.66 1.24 -17.58
C SER A 7 -21.05 1.17 -16.18
N ASP A 8 -20.67 -0.03 -15.75
CA ASP A 8 -19.48 -0.24 -14.94
C ASP A 8 -18.30 -0.15 -15.93
N ALA A 9 -17.59 0.97 -15.95
CA ALA A 9 -16.43 1.14 -16.82
C ALA A 9 -15.19 1.41 -15.97
N CYS A 10 -14.45 0.33 -15.72
CA CYS A 10 -13.04 0.35 -15.38
C CYS A 10 -12.27 1.00 -16.55
N PRO A 11 -11.22 1.80 -16.32
CA PRO A 11 -10.48 2.45 -17.40
C PRO A 11 -9.83 1.42 -18.35
N GLU A 12 -9.94 1.69 -19.65
CA GLU A 12 -9.42 0.88 -20.77
C GLU A 12 -7.87 0.91 -20.83
N PRO A 13 -7.23 -0.14 -21.42
CA PRO A 13 -5.80 -0.38 -21.32
C PRO A 13 -5.03 0.14 -22.54
N GLU A 14 -4.67 1.42 -22.56
CA GLU A 14 -3.65 1.95 -23.47
C GLU A 14 -2.75 2.95 -22.74
N ASP A 15 -1.80 2.40 -21.99
CA ASP A 15 -0.50 2.96 -21.60
C ASP A 15 0.24 1.77 -20.96
N ALA A 16 1.57 1.65 -21.07
CA ALA A 16 2.31 0.50 -20.54
C ALA A 16 1.82 0.12 -19.13
N ILE A 17 1.12 -1.03 -19.01
CA ILE A 17 0.14 -1.34 -17.95
C ILE A 17 0.66 -0.93 -16.56
N SER A 18 0.32 0.28 -16.10
CA SER A 18 0.81 0.79 -14.82
C SER A 18 -0.02 0.17 -13.71
N ARG A 19 0.41 -0.99 -13.23
CA ARG A 19 -0.17 -1.65 -12.06
C ARG A 19 -0.29 -0.63 -10.90
N PRO A 20 -1.42 -0.57 -10.19
CA PRO A 20 -1.64 0.41 -9.13
C PRO A 20 -0.75 0.16 -7.92
N LEU A 21 -0.49 1.22 -7.15
CA LEU A 21 0.07 1.10 -5.81
C LEU A 21 -1.03 0.71 -4.82
N PHE A 22 -0.66 -0.06 -3.82
CA PHE A 22 -1.54 -0.41 -2.71
C PHE A 22 -0.94 0.09 -1.40
N PHE A 23 -1.72 0.86 -0.65
CA PHE A 23 -1.36 1.39 0.66
C PHE A 23 -2.34 0.81 1.68
N ILE A 24 -1.87 -0.11 2.52
CA ILE A 24 -2.71 -0.90 3.42
C ILE A 24 -2.57 -0.38 4.84
N ASP A 25 -3.70 -0.14 5.49
CA ASP A 25 -3.77 0.06 6.93
C ASP A 25 -3.63 -1.30 7.63
N GLY A 26 -2.43 -1.58 8.13
CA GLY A 26 -2.10 -2.86 8.76
C GLY A 26 -2.92 -3.10 10.03
N ASN A 27 -3.11 -2.05 10.83
CA ASN A 27 -3.87 -2.10 12.08
C ASN A 27 -5.34 -2.44 11.79
N ASN A 28 -5.99 -1.67 10.92
CA ASN A 28 -7.38 -1.89 10.56
C ASN A 28 -7.62 -3.28 9.95
N LEU A 29 -6.73 -3.71 9.06
CA LEU A 29 -6.84 -5.01 8.40
C LEU A 29 -6.66 -6.17 9.39
N ALA A 30 -5.72 -6.06 10.34
CA ALA A 30 -5.51 -7.05 11.40
C ALA A 30 -6.72 -7.18 12.34
N TYR A 31 -7.25 -6.05 12.85
CA TYR A 31 -8.45 -6.03 13.69
C TYR A 31 -9.67 -6.59 12.95
N ARG A 32 -9.82 -6.25 11.67
CA ARG A 32 -10.87 -6.81 10.83
C ARG A 32 -10.74 -8.33 10.70
N ALA A 33 -9.53 -8.83 10.44
CA ALA A 33 -9.29 -10.26 10.31
C ALA A 33 -9.66 -11.00 11.61
N PHE A 34 -9.27 -10.44 12.76
CA PHE A 34 -9.58 -10.98 14.08
C PHE A 34 -11.08 -11.13 14.33
N PHE A 35 -11.87 -10.07 14.08
CA PHE A 35 -13.32 -10.11 14.33
C PHE A 35 -14.13 -10.79 13.22
N ALA A 36 -13.54 -11.02 12.04
CA ALA A 36 -14.21 -11.70 10.93
C ALA A 36 -14.16 -13.23 11.04
N LEU A 37 -13.24 -13.78 11.84
CA LEU A 37 -13.00 -15.21 11.94
C LEU A 37 -13.10 -15.70 13.39
N PRO A 38 -13.61 -16.93 13.62
CA PRO A 38 -13.74 -17.49 14.97
C PRO A 38 -12.40 -17.52 15.71
N GLU A 39 -12.37 -17.10 16.97
CA GLU A 39 -11.17 -17.04 17.81
C GLU A 39 -10.64 -18.45 18.15
N GLU A 40 -11.45 -19.49 17.98
CA GLU A 40 -11.08 -20.89 18.19
C GLU A 40 -10.12 -21.44 17.12
N ILE A 41 -9.88 -20.69 16.03
CA ILE A 41 -8.91 -21.07 15.01
C ILE A 41 -7.50 -20.88 15.58
N ALA A 42 -6.86 -22.01 15.87
CA ALA A 42 -5.54 -22.11 16.47
C ALA A 42 -4.73 -23.26 15.84
N THR A 43 -3.42 -23.21 16.00
CA THR A 43 -2.51 -24.32 15.65
C THR A 43 -2.73 -25.53 16.58
N SER A 44 -2.15 -26.67 16.22
CA SER A 44 -2.12 -27.87 17.06
C SER A 44 -1.49 -27.65 18.44
N THR A 45 -0.63 -26.65 18.60
CA THR A 45 -0.04 -26.26 19.90
C THR A 45 -0.91 -25.27 20.70
N GLY A 46 -2.06 -24.87 20.16
CA GLY A 46 -2.99 -23.94 20.81
C GLY A 46 -2.71 -22.46 20.57
N PHE A 47 -1.76 -22.11 19.70
CA PHE A 47 -1.46 -20.71 19.35
C PHE A 47 -2.58 -20.14 18.46
N PRO A 48 -3.23 -19.01 18.82
CA PRO A 48 -4.32 -18.43 18.03
C PRO A 48 -3.83 -17.93 16.67
N THR A 49 -4.59 -18.18 15.61
CA THR A 49 -4.18 -17.84 14.23
C THR A 49 -5.29 -17.22 13.38
N ASN A 50 -6.49 -17.03 13.95
CA ASN A 50 -7.65 -16.49 13.25
C ASN A 50 -7.33 -15.17 12.51
N ALA A 51 -6.67 -14.23 13.17
CA ALA A 51 -6.37 -12.93 12.59
C ALA A 51 -5.28 -13.02 11.51
N LEU A 52 -4.22 -13.81 11.75
CA LEU A 52 -3.15 -14.03 10.78
C LEU A 52 -3.67 -14.73 9.51
N TYR A 53 -4.58 -15.69 9.66
CA TYR A 53 -5.20 -16.39 8.55
C TYR A 53 -6.04 -15.43 7.70
N GLY A 54 -6.91 -14.66 8.36
CA GLY A 54 -7.75 -13.67 7.68
C GLY A 54 -6.95 -12.58 6.98
N PHE A 55 -5.90 -12.07 7.63
CA PHE A 55 -5.00 -11.08 7.07
C PHE A 55 -4.30 -11.62 5.82
N SER A 56 -3.66 -12.79 5.93
CA SER A 56 -2.99 -13.47 4.81
C SER A 56 -3.94 -13.72 3.64
N ALA A 57 -5.16 -14.18 3.91
CA ALA A 57 -6.18 -14.40 2.88
C ALA A 57 -6.55 -13.11 2.14
N MET A 58 -6.66 -11.98 2.85
CA MET A 58 -6.93 -10.67 2.23
C MET A 58 -5.76 -10.20 1.38
N LEU A 59 -4.52 -10.34 1.86
CA LEU A 59 -3.32 -9.96 1.10
C LEU A 59 -3.15 -10.79 -0.17
N ILE A 60 -3.32 -12.11 -0.09
CA ILE A 60 -3.25 -13.00 -1.26
C ILE A 60 -4.35 -12.65 -2.27
N LYS A 61 -5.55 -12.30 -1.80
CA LYS A 61 -6.64 -11.83 -2.67
C LYS A 61 -6.29 -10.51 -3.37
N ILE A 62 -5.66 -9.57 -2.67
CA ILE A 62 -5.18 -8.32 -3.27
C ILE A 62 -4.20 -8.60 -4.41
N ILE A 63 -3.23 -9.49 -4.18
CA ILE A 63 -2.26 -9.90 -5.21
C ILE A 63 -2.99 -10.52 -6.40
N ALA A 64 -3.90 -11.46 -6.14
CA ALA A 64 -4.61 -12.21 -7.18
C ALA A 64 -5.48 -11.32 -8.08
N ASP A 65 -6.27 -10.42 -7.47
CA ASP A 65 -7.31 -9.67 -8.16
C ASP A 65 -6.78 -8.38 -8.80
N TYR A 66 -5.80 -7.72 -8.16
CA TYR A 66 -5.37 -6.38 -8.54
C TYR A 66 -3.93 -6.30 -9.07
N ARG A 67 -3.11 -7.34 -8.86
CA ARG A 67 -1.72 -7.42 -9.31
C ARG A 67 -0.96 -6.11 -9.07
N PRO A 68 -0.84 -5.66 -7.81
CA PRO A 68 -0.25 -4.37 -7.48
C PRO A 68 1.19 -4.25 -8.00
N ALA A 69 1.62 -3.02 -8.30
CA ALA A 69 3.03 -2.75 -8.57
C ALA A 69 3.84 -2.87 -7.27
N VAL A 70 3.37 -2.19 -6.24
CA VAL A 70 4.00 -2.13 -4.93
C VAL A 70 2.88 -2.14 -3.89
N VAL A 71 3.12 -2.86 -2.80
CA VAL A 71 2.27 -2.82 -1.61
C VAL A 71 3.06 -2.27 -0.45
N VAL A 72 2.51 -1.26 0.21
CA VAL A 72 3.00 -0.70 1.47
C VAL A 72 1.99 -1.01 2.56
N VAL A 73 2.44 -1.47 3.72
CA VAL A 73 1.61 -1.67 4.90
C VAL A 73 2.04 -0.68 5.98
N ALA A 74 1.15 0.25 6.31
CA ALA A 74 1.36 1.24 7.35
C ALA A 74 0.88 0.71 8.71
N TRP A 75 1.65 0.99 9.77
CA TRP A 75 1.38 0.54 11.13
C TRP A 75 1.39 1.73 12.10
N ASP A 76 0.44 1.74 13.03
CA ASP A 76 0.40 2.77 14.08
C ASP A 76 1.67 2.76 14.93
N SER A 77 2.14 3.94 15.28
CA SER A 77 3.20 4.12 16.27
C SER A 77 2.73 3.72 17.67
N LYS A 78 3.65 3.15 18.46
CA LYS A 78 3.44 2.90 19.90
C LYS A 78 3.49 4.17 20.75
N GLU A 79 4.07 5.25 20.23
CA GLU A 79 4.20 6.55 20.90
C GLU A 79 2.92 7.37 20.85
N THR A 80 2.76 8.30 21.80
CA THR A 80 1.61 9.20 21.86
C THR A 80 1.56 10.11 20.64
N THR A 81 0.48 10.01 19.87
CA THR A 81 0.25 10.80 18.67
C THR A 81 -0.03 12.27 19.00
N PHE A 82 0.25 13.17 18.06
CA PHE A 82 -0.02 14.60 18.25
C PHE A 82 -1.51 14.89 18.53
N ARG A 83 -2.44 14.09 17.98
CA ARG A 83 -3.89 14.22 18.25
C ARG A 83 -4.23 13.94 19.71
N ARG A 84 -3.61 12.94 20.34
CA ARG A 84 -3.79 12.66 21.77
C ARG A 84 -3.18 13.74 22.66
N GLN A 85 -2.16 14.45 22.17
CA GLN A 85 -1.60 15.61 22.88
C GLN A 85 -2.53 16.83 22.79
N GLU A 86 -3.23 17.03 21.66
CA GLU A 86 -4.22 18.11 21.48
C GLU A 86 -5.54 17.82 22.21
N PHE A 87 -6.03 16.57 22.20
CA PHE A 87 -7.30 16.18 22.81
C PHE A 87 -7.19 14.81 23.51
N GLU A 88 -7.12 14.83 24.84
CA GLU A 88 -6.89 13.64 25.67
C GLU A 88 -8.00 12.58 25.53
N GLU A 89 -9.24 13.01 25.30
CA GLU A 89 -10.39 12.12 25.10
C GLU A 89 -10.42 11.44 23.72
N TYR A 90 -9.52 11.82 22.80
CA TYR A 90 -9.42 11.22 21.47
C TYR A 90 -9.10 9.73 21.53
N LYS A 91 -9.97 8.90 20.94
CA LYS A 91 -9.87 7.43 20.99
C LYS A 91 -9.78 6.86 22.42
N ALA A 92 -10.12 7.63 23.47
CA ALA A 92 -9.95 7.22 24.87
C ALA A 92 -10.86 6.04 25.27
N GLN A 93 -12.00 5.89 24.60
CA GLN A 93 -12.94 4.78 24.79
C GLN A 93 -12.60 3.52 23.99
N ARG A 94 -11.51 3.51 23.20
CA ARG A 94 -11.11 2.31 22.46
C ARG A 94 -10.67 1.25 23.47
N LYS A 95 -11.27 0.06 23.36
CA LYS A 95 -10.91 -1.09 24.19
C LYS A 95 -9.44 -1.46 23.95
N PRO A 96 -8.73 -1.97 24.98
CA PRO A 96 -7.41 -2.54 24.77
C PRO A 96 -7.47 -3.66 23.75
N MET A 97 -6.34 -3.91 23.07
CA MET A 97 -6.21 -5.02 22.14
C MET A 97 -6.57 -6.34 22.82
N PRO A 98 -7.43 -7.19 22.21
CA PRO A 98 -7.71 -8.52 22.73
C PRO A 98 -6.43 -9.35 22.87
N GLU A 99 -6.33 -10.16 23.92
CA GLU A 99 -5.14 -10.96 24.22
C GLU A 99 -4.73 -11.86 23.04
N GLY A 100 -5.69 -12.60 22.47
CA GLY A 100 -5.44 -13.47 21.31
C GLY A 100 -4.97 -12.72 20.05
N LEU A 101 -5.33 -11.44 19.89
CA LEU A 101 -4.78 -10.59 18.81
C LEU A 101 -3.37 -10.08 19.15
N SER A 102 -3.13 -9.73 20.42
CA SER A 102 -1.82 -9.28 20.88
C SER A 102 -0.74 -10.36 20.72
N GLU A 103 -1.08 -11.63 20.95
CA GLU A 103 -0.18 -12.77 20.71
C GLU A 103 0.23 -12.92 19.24
N GLN A 104 -0.69 -12.60 18.33
CA GLN A 104 -0.49 -12.68 16.88
C GLN A 104 0.28 -11.47 16.32
N TRP A 105 0.34 -10.35 17.05
CA TRP A 105 0.76 -9.05 16.52
C TRP A 105 2.13 -9.02 15.82
N PRO A 106 3.20 -9.63 16.39
CA PRO A 106 4.53 -9.58 15.75
C PRO A 106 4.54 -10.20 14.34
N LEU A 107 3.71 -11.23 14.13
CA LEU A 107 3.71 -12.04 12.92
C LEU A 107 3.06 -11.34 11.72
N PHE A 108 2.25 -10.29 11.91
CA PHE A 108 1.68 -9.56 10.77
C PHE A 108 2.75 -8.90 9.90
N THR A 109 3.76 -8.29 10.55
CA THR A 109 4.86 -7.65 9.84
C THR A 109 5.75 -8.68 9.12
N GLU A 110 5.97 -9.86 9.74
CA GLU A 110 6.67 -10.99 9.11
C GLU A 110 5.93 -11.49 7.87
N ILE A 111 4.60 -11.68 7.95
CA ILE A 111 3.77 -12.12 6.81
C ILE A 111 3.84 -11.09 5.68
N ALA A 112 3.64 -9.81 5.99
CA ALA A 112 3.70 -8.75 4.99
C ALA A 112 5.07 -8.69 4.32
N ALA A 113 6.15 -8.78 5.10
CA ALA A 113 7.52 -8.79 4.56
C ALA A 113 7.79 -10.02 3.68
N ALA A 114 7.35 -11.21 4.11
CA ALA A 114 7.52 -12.45 3.34
C ALA A 114 6.75 -12.41 1.99
N LEU A 115 5.64 -11.67 1.93
CA LEU A 115 4.91 -11.40 0.68
C LEU A 115 5.57 -10.34 -0.21
N GLY A 116 6.70 -9.76 0.21
CA GLY A 116 7.40 -8.69 -0.51
C GLY A 116 6.77 -7.31 -0.30
N PHE A 117 6.06 -7.09 0.82
CA PHE A 117 5.44 -5.79 1.09
C PHE A 117 6.33 -4.92 1.98
N VAL A 118 6.27 -3.62 1.76
CA VAL A 118 7.05 -2.65 2.52
C VAL A 118 6.29 -2.28 3.79
N ASN A 119 6.82 -2.63 4.95
CA ASN A 119 6.25 -2.23 6.23
C ASN A 119 6.75 -0.84 6.64
N VAL A 120 5.85 0.04 7.08
CA VAL A 120 6.18 1.42 7.45
C VAL A 120 5.51 1.76 8.76
N SER A 121 6.28 2.34 9.68
CA SER A 121 5.77 2.92 10.92
C SER A 121 6.64 4.13 11.26
N LEU A 122 6.04 5.19 11.77
CA LEU A 122 6.73 6.43 12.09
C LEU A 122 6.35 6.89 13.51
N PRO A 123 7.32 7.02 14.43
CA PRO A 123 7.09 7.52 15.78
C PRO A 123 6.24 8.80 15.84
N GLY A 124 5.18 8.76 16.64
CA GLY A 124 4.25 9.89 16.84
C GLY A 124 3.17 10.07 15.78
N TYR A 125 3.14 9.23 14.74
CA TYR A 125 2.16 9.26 13.65
C TYR A 125 1.27 8.02 13.64
N GLU A 126 0.03 8.19 13.15
CA GLU A 126 -0.91 7.09 12.92
C GLU A 126 -0.70 6.49 11.52
N ALA A 127 -1.15 5.26 11.32
CA ALA A 127 -1.11 4.62 10.01
C ALA A 127 -1.80 5.49 8.95
N ASP A 128 -2.92 6.12 9.30
CA ASP A 128 -3.68 7.00 8.40
C ASP A 128 -2.88 8.21 7.89
N ASP A 129 -2.01 8.78 8.72
CA ASP A 129 -1.15 9.92 8.34
C ASP A 129 -0.07 9.49 7.33
N ILE A 130 0.47 8.27 7.51
CA ILE A 130 1.42 7.67 6.58
C ILE A 130 0.73 7.38 5.24
N LEU A 131 -0.47 6.79 5.27
CA LEU A 131 -1.27 6.50 4.08
C LEU A 131 -1.65 7.79 3.33
N GLY A 132 -2.06 8.84 4.06
CA GLY A 132 -2.36 10.16 3.49
C GLY A 132 -1.18 10.83 2.81
N THR A 133 0.02 10.66 3.39
CA THR A 133 1.28 11.16 2.83
C THR A 133 1.66 10.40 1.56
N LEU A 134 1.64 9.06 1.58
CA LEU A 134 1.94 8.22 0.42
C LEU A 134 0.95 8.43 -0.73
N ALA A 135 -0.34 8.56 -0.42
CA ALA A 135 -1.38 8.88 -1.40
C ALA A 135 -1.12 10.20 -2.11
N ARG A 136 -0.75 11.24 -1.36
CA ARG A 136 -0.39 12.55 -1.93
C ARG A 136 0.85 12.47 -2.82
N GLN A 137 1.87 11.70 -2.42
CA GLN A 137 3.07 11.50 -3.24
C GLN A 137 2.74 10.78 -4.55
N ALA A 138 2.00 9.67 -4.48
CA ALA A 138 1.58 8.92 -5.66
C ALA A 138 0.78 9.78 -6.65
N GLU A 139 -0.17 10.58 -6.14
CA GLU A 139 -0.95 11.51 -6.97
C GLU A 139 -0.08 12.54 -7.68
N ARG A 140 0.88 13.15 -6.95
CA ARG A 140 1.82 14.14 -7.52
C ARG A 140 2.68 13.56 -8.63
N GLU A 141 3.00 12.28 -8.54
CA GLU A 141 3.79 11.54 -9.52
C GLU A 141 2.93 10.97 -10.66
N GLY A 142 1.62 11.21 -10.63
CA GLY A 142 0.69 10.71 -11.64
C GLY A 142 0.42 9.22 -11.55
N ARG A 143 0.71 8.56 -10.41
CA ARG A 143 0.46 7.14 -10.21
C ARG A 143 -0.90 6.90 -9.58
N THR A 144 -1.56 5.81 -9.99
CA THR A 144 -2.81 5.36 -9.39
C THR A 144 -2.52 4.59 -8.09
N ALA A 145 -3.25 4.91 -7.03
CA ALA A 145 -3.10 4.26 -5.72
C ALA A 145 -4.46 3.83 -5.15
N LEU A 146 -4.47 2.70 -4.46
CA LEU A 146 -5.60 2.21 -3.67
C LEU A 146 -5.21 2.13 -2.20
N ILE A 147 -5.95 2.84 -1.36
CA ILE A 147 -5.81 2.80 0.09
C ILE A 147 -6.74 1.73 0.64
N VAL A 148 -6.21 0.67 1.25
CA VAL A 148 -7.00 -0.41 1.84
C VAL A 148 -7.19 -0.14 3.32
N THR A 149 -8.37 0.34 3.69
CA THR A 149 -8.74 0.58 5.09
C THR A 149 -10.26 0.54 5.27
N GLY A 150 -10.71 0.11 6.44
CA GLY A 150 -12.09 0.26 6.89
C GLY A 150 -12.38 1.61 7.54
N ASP A 151 -11.37 2.45 7.74
CA ASP A 151 -11.54 3.79 8.29
C ASP A 151 -12.20 4.72 7.26
N ARG A 152 -13.23 5.44 7.70
CA ARG A 152 -13.98 6.36 6.83
C ARG A 152 -13.28 7.69 6.69
N ASP A 153 -12.36 8.02 7.59
CA ASP A 153 -11.63 9.29 7.53
C ASP A 153 -10.71 9.32 6.30
N ALA A 154 -10.20 8.16 5.88
CA ALA A 154 -9.43 8.00 4.65
C ALA A 154 -10.20 8.40 3.39
N LEU A 155 -11.55 8.46 3.42
CA LEU A 155 -12.35 8.93 2.28
C LEU A 155 -12.05 10.39 1.91
N GLN A 156 -11.45 11.17 2.81
CA GLN A 156 -10.97 12.51 2.50
C GLN A 156 -9.80 12.54 1.51
N LEU A 157 -9.10 11.40 1.34
CA LEU A 157 -7.94 11.24 0.46
C LEU A 157 -8.33 10.85 -0.96
N VAL A 158 -9.61 10.58 -1.22
CA VAL A 158 -10.11 10.10 -2.51
C VAL A 158 -10.02 11.19 -3.57
N THR A 159 -9.41 10.87 -4.71
CA THR A 159 -9.28 11.71 -5.91
C THR A 159 -9.47 10.87 -7.17
N ASP A 160 -9.26 11.44 -8.36
CA ASP A 160 -9.35 10.69 -9.62
C ASP A 160 -8.23 9.64 -9.79
N ARG A 161 -7.14 9.75 -9.01
CA ARG A 161 -6.01 8.79 -9.03
C ARG A 161 -5.86 7.99 -7.75
N VAL A 162 -6.45 8.46 -6.65
CA VAL A 162 -6.39 7.80 -5.34
C VAL A 162 -7.78 7.33 -4.98
N HIS A 163 -7.96 6.02 -4.83
CA HIS A 163 -9.22 5.44 -4.38
C HIS A 163 -9.08 4.79 -3.01
N VAL A 164 -10.18 4.68 -2.28
CA VAL A 164 -10.23 3.94 -1.00
C VAL A 164 -10.97 2.64 -1.19
N MET A 165 -10.30 1.54 -0.88
CA MET A 165 -10.84 0.20 -0.83
C MET A 165 -11.25 -0.14 0.60
N ALA A 166 -12.56 -0.15 0.86
CA ALA A 166 -13.11 -0.51 2.15
C ALA A 166 -13.85 -1.84 2.09
N ASN A 167 -13.50 -2.76 2.99
CA ASN A 167 -14.19 -4.03 3.08
C ASN A 167 -15.58 -3.81 3.72
N THR A 168 -16.66 -4.15 3.03
CA THR A 168 -18.03 -3.88 3.50
C THR A 168 -18.57 -4.97 4.41
N ARG A 169 -18.33 -6.26 4.10
CA ARG A 169 -18.76 -7.40 4.92
C ARG A 169 -17.77 -8.57 4.87
N GLY A 170 -17.37 -9.05 6.04
CA GLY A 170 -16.42 -10.16 6.16
C GLY A 170 -15.07 -9.85 5.52
N VAL A 171 -14.49 -10.90 4.92
CA VAL A 171 -13.14 -10.91 4.33
C VAL A 171 -13.17 -10.60 2.81
N THR A 172 -14.31 -10.81 2.14
CA THR A 172 -14.37 -10.89 0.66
C THR A 172 -15.16 -9.78 -0.02
N ASP A 173 -16.14 -9.16 0.64
CA ASP A 173 -16.95 -8.09 0.04
C ASP A 173 -16.24 -6.75 0.20
N VAL A 174 -15.86 -6.15 -0.93
CA VAL A 174 -15.01 -4.97 -1.01
C VAL A 174 -15.72 -3.90 -1.83
N ARG A 175 -15.74 -2.67 -1.33
CA ARG A 175 -16.22 -1.50 -2.05
C ARG A 175 -15.07 -0.54 -2.29
N ILE A 176 -14.90 -0.14 -3.54
CA ILE A 176 -13.96 0.91 -3.93
C ILE A 176 -14.72 2.23 -3.97
N TYR A 177 -14.13 3.25 -3.35
CA TYR A 177 -14.63 4.61 -3.30
C TYR A 177 -13.76 5.51 -4.18
N ASP A 178 -14.37 5.97 -5.27
CA ASP A 178 -13.95 7.13 -6.06
C ASP A 178 -14.71 8.40 -5.59
N PRO A 179 -14.41 9.60 -6.12
CA PRO A 179 -15.09 10.82 -5.69
C PRO A 179 -16.62 10.77 -5.84
N GLN A 180 -17.12 10.05 -6.85
CA GLN A 180 -18.55 9.91 -7.09
C GLN A 180 -19.20 8.98 -6.05
N ALA A 181 -18.58 7.84 -5.75
CA ALA A 181 -19.05 6.90 -4.75
C ALA A 181 -19.09 7.51 -3.34
N VAL A 182 -18.15 8.41 -3.01
CA VAL A 182 -18.17 9.21 -1.78
C VAL A 182 -19.39 10.13 -1.77
N TYR A 183 -19.61 10.87 -2.86
CA TYR A 183 -20.74 11.80 -2.99
C TYR A 183 -22.09 11.07 -2.92
N GLU A 184 -22.25 9.95 -3.60
CA GLU A 184 -23.48 9.14 -3.57
C GLU A 184 -23.78 8.60 -2.17
N ARG A 185 -22.73 8.29 -1.39
CA ARG A 185 -22.89 7.74 -0.05
C ARG A 185 -23.23 8.79 0.99
N PHE A 186 -22.52 9.92 0.98
CA PHE A 186 -22.56 10.91 2.06
C PHE A 186 -23.18 12.25 1.66
N GLY A 187 -23.38 12.49 0.36
CA GLY A 187 -23.87 13.78 -0.16
C GLY A 187 -22.83 14.90 -0.11
N VAL A 188 -21.55 14.56 0.13
CA VAL A 188 -20.43 15.51 0.25
C VAL A 188 -19.24 15.05 -0.59
N LYS A 189 -18.40 15.99 -1.01
CA LYS A 189 -17.15 15.68 -1.73
C LYS A 189 -16.09 15.12 -0.77
N PRO A 190 -15.09 14.36 -1.25
CA PRO A 190 -13.95 13.90 -0.43
C PRO A 190 -13.33 15.01 0.43
N ALA A 191 -13.04 16.17 -0.16
CA ALA A 191 -12.46 17.32 0.54
C ALA A 191 -13.34 17.88 1.68
N GLN A 192 -14.65 17.57 1.69
CA GLN A 192 -15.61 18.02 2.70
C GLN A 192 -15.84 16.97 3.80
N ILE A 193 -15.19 15.80 3.76
CA ILE A 193 -15.32 14.76 4.78
C ILE A 193 -14.94 15.28 6.18
N PRO A 194 -13.82 16.02 6.36
CA PRO A 194 -13.51 16.61 7.67
C PRO A 194 -14.55 17.64 8.14
N ASP A 195 -15.09 18.46 7.24
CA ASP A 195 -16.18 19.39 7.56
C ASP A 195 -17.44 18.66 8.02
N PHE A 196 -17.75 17.57 7.34
CA PHE A 196 -18.90 16.71 7.63
C PHE A 196 -18.77 16.03 8.99
N ILE A 197 -17.57 15.56 9.34
CA ILE A 197 -17.26 15.03 10.67
C ILE A 197 -17.30 16.16 11.72
N GLY A 198 -16.77 17.34 11.43
CA GLY A 198 -16.86 18.50 12.32
C GLY A 198 -18.29 18.88 12.71
N LEU A 199 -19.24 18.73 11.77
CA LEU A 199 -20.66 18.96 12.01
C LEU A 199 -21.34 17.81 12.76
N LYS A 200 -21.16 16.56 12.31
CA LYS A 200 -21.91 15.40 12.83
C LYS A 200 -21.27 14.77 14.07
N GLY A 201 -19.97 14.96 14.26
CA GLY A 201 -19.11 14.25 15.21
C GLY A 201 -18.65 12.89 14.70
N ASP A 202 -17.83 12.18 15.46
CA ASP A 202 -17.54 10.78 15.23
C ASP A 202 -17.53 9.97 16.54
N THR A 203 -18.55 9.14 16.71
CA THR A 203 -18.66 8.30 17.90
C THR A 203 -17.60 7.20 17.97
N SER A 204 -17.00 6.78 16.86
CA SER A 204 -15.98 5.73 16.87
C SER A 204 -14.66 6.25 17.47
N ASP A 205 -14.33 7.51 17.15
CA ASP A 205 -13.11 8.19 17.62
C ASP A 205 -13.33 9.11 18.83
N ASN A 206 -14.54 9.11 19.38
CA ASN A 206 -14.95 9.97 20.49
C ASN A 206 -14.82 11.47 20.17
N ILE A 207 -15.10 11.84 18.92
CA ILE A 207 -15.10 13.22 18.45
C ILE A 207 -16.52 13.81 18.63
N PRO A 208 -16.72 14.81 19.50
CA PRO A 208 -18.03 15.41 19.68
C PRO A 208 -18.41 16.30 18.48
N GLY A 209 -19.60 16.09 17.93
CA GLY A 209 -20.18 16.93 16.87
C GLY A 209 -21.07 18.04 17.40
N VAL A 210 -21.74 18.77 16.51
CA VAL A 210 -22.76 19.75 16.92
C VAL A 210 -24.04 19.02 17.33
N PRO A 211 -24.54 19.20 18.57
CA PRO A 211 -25.75 18.52 19.03
C PRO A 211 -26.95 18.78 18.11
N GLY A 212 -27.64 17.70 17.73
CA GLY A 212 -28.80 17.76 16.83
C GLY A 212 -28.47 17.88 15.34
N ILE A 213 -27.19 17.83 14.95
CA ILE A 213 -26.76 17.76 13.56
C ILE A 213 -26.30 16.32 13.26
N GLY A 214 -27.15 15.58 12.53
CA GLY A 214 -26.79 14.27 11.98
C GLY A 214 -26.32 14.35 10.54
N GLU A 215 -25.91 13.21 9.98
CA GLU A 215 -25.39 13.04 8.60
C GLU A 215 -26.20 13.81 7.53
N LYS A 216 -27.52 13.61 7.45
CA LYS A 216 -28.36 14.31 6.45
C LYS A 216 -28.32 15.83 6.59
N THR A 217 -28.24 16.30 7.83
CA THR A 217 -28.19 17.74 8.11
C THR A 217 -26.83 18.32 7.75
N ALA A 218 -25.76 17.64 8.14
CA ALA A 218 -24.40 18.05 7.82
C ALA A 218 -24.19 18.15 6.31
N ALA A 219 -24.60 17.12 5.55
CA ALA A 219 -24.53 17.13 4.09
C ALA A 219 -25.34 18.28 3.46
N SER A 220 -26.56 18.53 3.95
CA SER A 220 -27.38 19.65 3.47
C SER A 220 -26.76 21.02 3.75
N LEU A 221 -26.10 21.20 4.90
CA LEU A 221 -25.43 22.46 5.24
C LEU A 221 -24.21 22.68 4.35
N LEU A 222 -23.40 21.64 4.14
CA LEU A 222 -22.21 21.73 3.28
C LEU A 222 -22.57 21.89 1.80
N ALA A 223 -23.68 21.32 1.34
CA ALA A 223 -24.20 21.58 0.01
C ALA A 223 -24.63 23.05 -0.17
N GLN A 224 -25.13 23.69 0.90
CA GLN A 224 -25.59 25.08 0.87
C GLN A 224 -24.44 26.08 1.02
N PHE A 225 -23.52 25.85 1.95
CA PHE A 225 -22.52 26.82 2.41
C PHE A 225 -21.09 26.49 1.98
N GLY A 226 -20.85 25.29 1.41
CA GLY A 226 -19.53 24.86 0.93
C GLY A 226 -18.70 24.18 2.01
N ASP A 227 -18.31 24.89 3.06
CA ASP A 227 -17.41 24.37 4.11
C ASP A 227 -17.94 24.66 5.52
N LEU A 228 -17.29 24.06 6.53
CA LEU A 228 -17.68 24.23 7.93
C LEU A 228 -17.54 25.69 8.38
N GLU A 229 -16.44 26.34 8.03
CA GLU A 229 -16.13 27.71 8.46
C GLU A 229 -17.20 28.69 7.96
N THR A 230 -17.60 28.57 6.69
CA THR A 230 -18.66 29.37 6.06
C THR A 230 -20.01 29.02 6.66
N THR A 231 -20.30 27.74 6.90
CA THR A 231 -21.52 27.29 7.59
C THR A 231 -21.65 27.96 8.97
N LEU A 232 -20.56 27.99 9.74
CA LEU A 232 -20.52 28.60 11.06
C LEU A 232 -20.58 30.14 10.97
N ALA A 233 -19.92 30.76 9.98
CA ALA A 233 -19.96 32.21 9.77
C ALA A 233 -21.35 32.71 9.35
N GLN A 234 -22.09 31.92 8.58
CA GLN A 234 -23.44 32.24 8.12
C GLN A 234 -24.54 31.60 8.97
N ALA A 235 -24.20 31.04 10.13
CA ALA A 235 -25.14 30.32 10.99
C ALA A 235 -26.38 31.16 11.35
N GLU A 236 -26.23 32.49 11.49
CA GLU A 236 -27.34 33.41 11.77
C GLU A 236 -28.43 33.42 10.69
N THR A 237 -28.07 33.13 9.43
CA THR A 237 -28.99 33.10 8.30
C THR A 237 -29.89 31.85 8.28
N ILE A 238 -29.58 30.85 9.12
CA ILE A 238 -30.32 29.59 9.18
C ILE A 238 -31.68 29.82 9.84
N THR A 239 -32.74 29.52 9.09
CA THR A 239 -34.14 29.72 9.52
C THR A 239 -34.56 28.80 10.66
N ALA A 240 -33.99 27.60 10.74
CA ALA A 240 -34.25 26.64 11.80
C ALA A 240 -33.58 27.09 13.12
N ALA A 241 -34.35 27.74 14.00
CA ALA A 241 -33.86 28.35 15.23
C ALA A 241 -32.99 27.43 16.09
N LYS A 242 -33.45 26.19 16.37
CA LYS A 242 -32.69 25.20 17.15
C LYS A 242 -31.34 24.85 16.53
N ARG A 243 -31.26 24.77 15.20
CA ARG A 243 -30.04 24.42 14.47
C ARG A 243 -29.06 25.60 14.47
N ARG A 244 -29.57 26.82 14.28
CA ARG A 244 -28.78 28.05 14.41
C ARG A 244 -28.17 28.16 15.81
N GLU A 245 -28.98 28.01 16.85
CA GLU A 245 -28.51 28.07 18.25
C GLU A 245 -27.45 27.01 18.53
N ALA A 246 -27.64 25.77 18.05
CA ALA A 246 -26.66 24.70 18.22
C ALA A 246 -25.32 25.02 17.53
N LEU A 247 -25.35 25.52 16.28
CA LEU A 247 -24.13 25.90 15.54
C LEU A 247 -23.37 27.06 16.20
N LEU A 248 -24.09 28.07 16.70
CA LEU A 248 -23.48 29.21 17.39
C LEU A 248 -22.86 28.79 18.73
N ALA A 249 -23.56 27.97 19.51
CA ALA A 249 -23.10 27.51 20.82
C ALA A 249 -21.94 26.53 20.75
N ASN A 250 -21.80 25.77 19.65
CA ASN A 250 -20.80 24.69 19.51
C ASN A 250 -19.78 24.99 18.40
N ARG A 251 -19.54 26.28 18.09
CA ARG A 251 -18.64 26.71 17.03
C ARG A 251 -17.22 26.16 17.20
N GLU A 252 -16.64 26.34 18.38
CA GLU A 252 -15.26 25.90 18.68
C GLU A 252 -15.14 24.38 18.67
N GLN A 253 -16.16 23.68 19.20
CA GLN A 253 -16.22 22.22 19.20
C GLN A 253 -16.24 21.66 17.79
N ALA A 254 -17.04 22.23 16.88
CA ALA A 254 -17.09 21.79 15.49
C ALA A 254 -15.76 22.00 14.77
N LEU A 255 -15.09 23.13 15.01
CA LEU A 255 -13.77 23.43 14.44
C LEU A 255 -12.69 22.47 14.98
N MET A 256 -12.71 22.18 16.29
CA MET A 256 -11.83 21.19 16.91
C MET A 256 -12.07 19.79 16.30
N ALA A 257 -13.34 19.38 16.17
CA ALA A 257 -13.71 18.11 15.57
C ALA A 257 -13.22 17.98 14.11
N LYS A 258 -13.34 19.05 13.31
CA LYS A 258 -12.76 19.10 11.96
C LYS A 258 -11.24 18.95 11.99
N ARG A 259 -10.52 19.64 12.89
CA ARG A 259 -9.06 19.50 13.01
C ARG A 259 -8.64 18.08 13.35
N LEU A 260 -9.30 17.46 14.33
CA LEU A 260 -9.01 16.08 14.74
C LEU A 260 -9.26 15.08 13.61
N ALA A 261 -10.34 15.26 12.84
CA ALA A 261 -10.70 14.42 11.70
C ALA A 261 -9.87 14.68 10.42
N THR A 262 -9.08 15.74 10.39
CA THR A 262 -8.22 16.05 9.23
C THR A 262 -6.95 15.20 9.33
N LEU A 263 -6.68 14.41 8.29
CA LEU A 263 -5.47 13.59 8.21
C LEU A 263 -4.25 14.46 7.88
N ASP A 264 -3.12 14.17 8.53
CA ASP A 264 -1.85 14.75 8.14
C ASP A 264 -1.38 14.07 6.85
N ARG A 265 -0.95 14.87 5.88
CA ARG A 265 -0.46 14.40 4.57
C ARG A 265 0.98 14.84 4.30
N GLU A 266 1.70 15.22 5.36
CA GLU A 266 3.10 15.67 5.36
C GLU A 266 3.93 14.97 6.43
N ALA A 267 3.56 13.74 6.80
CA ALA A 267 4.37 12.93 7.71
C ALA A 267 5.80 12.78 7.15
N PRO A 268 6.85 13.01 7.96
CA PRO A 268 8.25 12.93 7.52
C PRO A 268 8.69 11.47 7.39
N ILE A 269 8.12 10.77 6.41
CA ILE A 269 8.50 9.40 6.06
C ILE A 269 9.70 9.40 5.11
N ASP A 270 10.68 8.54 5.39
CA ASP A 270 11.91 8.38 4.60
C ASP A 270 11.70 7.55 3.32
N ILE A 271 10.45 7.26 2.96
CA ILE A 271 10.09 6.55 1.75
C ILE A 271 9.33 7.46 0.80
N HIS A 272 9.68 7.38 -0.48
CA HIS A 272 8.98 8.06 -1.55
C HIS A 272 8.23 7.05 -2.39
N ALA A 273 6.94 7.29 -2.61
CA ALA A 273 6.12 6.45 -3.48
C ALA A 273 6.88 6.17 -4.80
N ALA A 274 7.41 7.20 -5.47
CA ALA A 274 8.18 7.10 -6.73
C ALA A 274 9.24 6.00 -6.71
N GLU A 275 9.97 5.89 -5.61
CA GLU A 275 11.20 5.12 -5.48
C GLU A 275 10.94 3.67 -5.06
N LEU A 276 9.70 3.36 -4.66
CA LEU A 276 9.32 2.00 -4.30
C LEU A 276 9.38 1.11 -5.54
N GLN A 277 10.25 0.11 -5.48
CA GLN A 277 10.37 -0.93 -6.50
C GLN A 277 9.52 -2.13 -6.12
N VAL A 278 9.11 -2.89 -7.15
CA VAL A 278 8.45 -4.18 -6.95
C VAL A 278 9.39 -5.08 -6.15
N GLN A 279 8.98 -5.52 -4.98
CA GLN A 279 9.68 -6.58 -4.26
C GLN A 279 8.98 -7.90 -4.53
N HIS A 280 9.77 -8.94 -4.78
CA HIS A 280 9.25 -10.28 -4.96
C HIS A 280 9.03 -10.93 -3.59
N ALA A 281 7.96 -11.70 -3.47
CA ALA A 281 7.72 -12.50 -2.29
C ALA A 281 8.87 -13.50 -2.06
N ASP A 282 9.30 -13.62 -0.80
CA ASP A 282 10.21 -14.66 -0.37
C ASP A 282 9.41 -15.93 -0.11
N GLY A 283 9.27 -16.75 -1.16
CA GLY A 283 8.51 -17.99 -1.09
C GLY A 283 9.04 -18.98 -0.04
N ALA A 284 10.34 -18.95 0.27
CA ALA A 284 10.93 -19.83 1.28
C ALA A 284 10.57 -19.36 2.70
N ALA A 285 10.73 -18.06 2.97
CA ALA A 285 10.32 -17.48 4.25
C ALA A 285 8.81 -17.61 4.48
N LEU A 286 8.00 -17.40 3.42
CA LEU A 286 6.55 -17.56 3.50
C LEU A 286 6.15 -19.01 3.76
N ALA A 287 6.77 -19.98 3.08
CA ALA A 287 6.55 -21.40 3.32
C ALA A 287 6.88 -21.83 4.76
N GLU A 288 8.02 -21.38 5.29
CA GLU A 288 8.41 -21.66 6.68
C GLU A 288 7.38 -21.08 7.67
N LEU A 289 6.99 -19.82 7.45
CA LEU A 289 6.03 -19.12 8.29
C LEU A 289 4.65 -19.78 8.25
N PHE A 290 4.15 -20.11 7.05
CA PHE A 290 2.84 -20.74 6.87
C PHE A 290 2.83 -22.19 7.36
N ALA A 291 3.95 -22.92 7.27
CA ALA A 291 4.06 -24.24 7.88
C ALA A 291 3.96 -24.15 9.42
N ARG A 292 4.66 -23.18 10.04
CA ARG A 292 4.59 -22.92 11.49
C ARG A 292 3.18 -22.53 11.94
N LEU A 293 2.43 -21.84 11.10
CA LEU A 293 1.05 -21.41 11.34
C LEU A 293 -0.01 -22.43 10.88
N GLU A 294 0.41 -23.56 10.31
CA GLU A 294 -0.46 -24.61 9.76
C GLU A 294 -1.39 -24.14 8.61
N PHE A 295 -0.95 -23.13 7.85
CA PHE A 295 -1.70 -22.47 6.77
C PHE A 295 -1.55 -23.12 5.39
N ASN A 296 -1.67 -24.45 5.33
CA ASN A 296 -1.44 -25.22 4.09
C ASN A 296 -2.32 -24.73 2.92
N SER A 297 -3.61 -24.47 3.17
CA SER A 297 -4.55 -24.02 2.13
C SER A 297 -4.25 -22.62 1.59
N LEU A 298 -3.63 -21.75 2.39
CA LEU A 298 -3.21 -20.42 1.95
C LEU A 298 -1.93 -20.50 1.14
N MET A 299 -1.01 -21.40 1.48
CA MET A 299 0.18 -21.66 0.69
C MET A 299 -0.19 -22.16 -0.72
N ASP A 300 -1.07 -23.16 -0.81
CA ASP A 300 -1.57 -23.68 -2.09
C ASP A 300 -2.18 -22.58 -2.96
N ARG A 301 -2.98 -21.70 -2.34
CA ARG A 301 -3.61 -20.57 -3.03
C ARG A 301 -2.58 -19.56 -3.51
N PHE A 302 -1.60 -19.22 -2.67
CA PHE A 302 -0.53 -18.31 -3.02
C PHE A 302 0.30 -18.84 -4.20
N GLU A 303 0.68 -20.12 -4.18
CA GLU A 303 1.40 -20.76 -5.28
C GLU A 303 0.58 -20.78 -6.58
N GLN A 304 -0.73 -20.98 -6.49
CA GLN A 304 -1.62 -20.90 -7.64
C GLN A 304 -1.66 -19.48 -8.24
N VAL A 305 -1.73 -18.45 -7.39
CA VAL A 305 -1.70 -17.04 -7.82
C VAL A 305 -0.38 -16.73 -8.53
N MET A 306 0.75 -17.09 -7.91
CA MET A 306 2.08 -16.84 -8.47
C MET A 306 2.32 -17.56 -9.80
N ARG A 307 1.84 -18.80 -9.92
CA ARG A 307 1.87 -19.54 -11.19
C ARG A 307 1.02 -18.85 -12.27
N THR A 308 -0.18 -18.41 -11.91
CA THR A 308 -1.07 -17.70 -12.86
C THR A 308 -0.47 -16.37 -13.32
N GLU A 309 0.23 -15.64 -12.45
CA GLU A 309 0.98 -14.44 -12.84
C GLU A 309 2.10 -14.78 -13.81
N LYS A 310 2.90 -15.81 -13.51
CA LYS A 310 3.99 -16.28 -14.37
C LYS A 310 3.46 -16.73 -15.73
N ASP A 311 2.37 -17.48 -15.77
CA ASP A 311 1.75 -17.95 -17.01
C ASP A 311 1.18 -16.78 -17.83
N ALA A 312 0.58 -15.77 -17.18
CA ALA A 312 0.08 -14.58 -17.87
C ALA A 312 1.22 -13.71 -18.45
N LEU A 313 2.35 -13.59 -17.73
CA LEU A 313 3.57 -12.96 -18.23
C LEU A 313 4.19 -13.75 -19.39
N SER A 314 4.01 -15.07 -19.40
CA SER A 314 4.51 -15.96 -20.46
C SER A 314 3.60 -15.97 -21.70
N ALA A 315 2.28 -15.85 -21.53
CA ALA A 315 1.28 -15.90 -22.60
C ALA A 315 1.11 -14.56 -23.35
N SER A 316 1.57 -13.44 -22.79
CA SER A 316 1.61 -12.13 -23.44
C SER A 316 2.80 -11.94 -24.40
N GLY A 317 3.65 -12.97 -24.55
CA GLY A 317 4.61 -13.09 -25.65
C GLY A 317 4.27 -14.30 -26.54
N GLU A 318 4.04 -14.09 -27.83
CA GLU A 318 3.80 -15.18 -28.79
C GLU A 318 5.05 -16.08 -28.99
N ALA A 319 4.84 -17.37 -28.69
CA ALA A 319 5.37 -18.63 -29.25
C ALA A 319 6.87 -18.79 -29.62
N ASP A 320 7.59 -19.72 -28.96
CA ASP A 320 7.64 -21.17 -29.32
C ASP A 320 8.63 -21.95 -28.40
N GLY A 321 8.29 -23.21 -28.07
CA GLY A 321 9.25 -24.27 -27.65
C GLY A 321 9.58 -24.48 -26.15
N PRO A 322 9.87 -25.73 -25.71
CA PRO A 322 9.74 -26.21 -24.32
C PRO A 322 10.98 -26.00 -23.43
N ASP A 323 10.74 -25.97 -22.12
CA ASP A 323 11.61 -26.43 -21.03
C ASP A 323 13.14 -26.27 -21.22
N GLU A 324 13.64 -25.05 -21.11
CA GLU A 324 14.96 -24.69 -20.57
C GLU A 324 15.07 -23.16 -20.58
N MET A 325 14.74 -22.50 -19.46
CA MET A 325 15.02 -21.07 -19.32
C MET A 325 16.49 -20.87 -18.92
N VAL A 326 17.40 -21.22 -19.82
CA VAL A 326 18.75 -20.69 -19.83
C VAL A 326 18.68 -19.43 -20.68
N ALA A 327 18.77 -18.26 -20.04
CA ALA A 327 19.03 -17.02 -20.77
C ALA A 327 20.22 -17.27 -21.69
N ALA A 328 20.04 -17.10 -23.00
CA ALA A 328 21.12 -17.29 -23.98
C ALA A 328 22.30 -16.41 -23.56
N THR A 329 23.27 -17.04 -22.91
CA THR A 329 24.42 -16.35 -22.35
C THR A 329 25.30 -16.01 -23.53
N GLN A 330 25.24 -14.76 -23.97
CA GLN A 330 26.13 -14.29 -25.01
C GLN A 330 27.46 -13.95 -24.35
N VAL A 331 28.51 -14.70 -24.72
CA VAL A 331 29.88 -14.34 -24.37
C VAL A 331 30.27 -13.14 -25.22
N VAL A 332 30.55 -12.00 -24.58
CA VAL A 332 30.91 -10.76 -25.26
C VAL A 332 32.41 -10.54 -25.13
N ALA A 333 33.08 -10.27 -26.25
CA ALA A 333 34.51 -9.98 -26.23
C ALA A 333 34.78 -8.60 -25.58
N PRO A 334 35.93 -8.40 -24.90
CA PRO A 334 36.22 -7.17 -24.13
C PRO A 334 36.01 -5.86 -24.90
N HIS A 335 36.36 -5.83 -26.19
CA HIS A 335 36.23 -4.64 -27.05
C HIS A 335 34.79 -4.32 -27.48
N GLN A 336 33.81 -5.17 -27.13
CA GLN A 336 32.40 -5.03 -27.47
C GLN A 336 31.55 -4.56 -26.27
N LEU A 337 32.15 -4.48 -25.08
CA LEU A 337 31.51 -4.03 -23.84
C LEU A 337 30.94 -2.61 -23.97
N ASP A 338 31.70 -1.68 -24.54
CA ASP A 338 31.28 -0.27 -24.66
C ASP A 338 29.97 -0.12 -25.44
N ARG A 339 29.76 -0.94 -26.48
CA ARG A 339 28.51 -0.95 -27.27
C ARG A 339 27.35 -1.63 -26.57
N ALA A 340 27.62 -2.53 -25.63
CA ALA A 340 26.57 -3.17 -24.84
C ALA A 340 25.94 -2.18 -23.84
N PHE A 341 26.66 -1.14 -23.43
CA PHE A 341 26.15 -0.12 -22.51
C PHE A 341 25.18 0.88 -23.16
N GLU A 342 25.28 1.09 -24.47
CA GLU A 342 24.42 2.03 -25.20
C GLU A 342 22.97 1.53 -25.40
N ARG A 343 22.60 0.33 -24.93
CA ARG A 343 21.29 -0.31 -25.18
C ARG A 343 20.35 -0.43 -23.97
N GLY A 344 20.73 0.09 -22.81
CA GLY A 344 19.91 0.06 -21.60
C GLY A 344 20.76 -0.07 -20.34
N LEU A 345 20.34 0.59 -19.27
CA LEU A 345 21.10 0.66 -18.02
C LEU A 345 21.37 -0.75 -17.45
N PRO A 346 22.60 -1.01 -16.97
CA PRO A 346 22.96 -2.27 -16.34
C PRO A 346 22.22 -2.43 -15.00
N ALA A 347 21.74 -3.64 -14.74
CA ALA A 347 20.93 -3.98 -13.59
C ALA A 347 21.66 -4.83 -12.54
N ALA A 348 22.80 -5.46 -12.84
CA ALA A 348 23.69 -6.14 -11.85
C ALA A 348 24.99 -6.63 -12.51
N VAL A 349 26.07 -6.78 -11.73
CA VAL A 349 27.32 -7.45 -12.15
C VAL A 349 27.73 -8.49 -11.11
N VAL A 350 27.71 -9.77 -11.45
CA VAL A 350 28.14 -10.89 -10.58
C VAL A 350 29.51 -11.38 -11.03
N VAL A 351 30.44 -11.67 -10.12
CA VAL A 351 31.75 -12.26 -10.43
C VAL A 351 31.78 -13.71 -9.93
N SER A 352 32.41 -14.62 -10.67
CA SER A 352 32.56 -16.02 -10.26
C SER A 352 33.39 -16.13 -8.98
N GLN A 353 33.13 -17.17 -8.18
CA GLN A 353 33.97 -17.47 -7.00
C GLN A 353 35.44 -17.71 -7.35
N ALA A 354 35.73 -18.16 -8.58
CA ALA A 354 37.09 -18.34 -9.06
C ALA A 354 37.75 -17.03 -9.52
N GLY A 355 36.99 -15.93 -9.63
CA GLY A 355 37.49 -14.62 -10.06
C GLY A 355 37.96 -14.60 -11.51
N ASP A 356 37.41 -15.45 -12.37
CA ASP A 356 37.77 -15.59 -13.79
C ASP A 356 36.65 -15.14 -14.74
N ARG A 357 35.42 -14.99 -14.24
CA ARG A 357 34.23 -14.64 -15.02
C ARG A 357 33.40 -13.59 -14.33
N ALA A 358 32.70 -12.78 -15.10
CA ALA A 358 31.66 -11.89 -14.62
C ALA A 358 30.41 -11.99 -15.49
N TRP A 359 29.24 -11.83 -14.89
CA TRP A 359 27.94 -11.78 -15.55
C TRP A 359 27.32 -10.41 -15.36
N ILE A 360 26.98 -9.75 -16.45
CA ILE A 360 26.32 -8.45 -16.45
C ILE A 360 24.86 -8.67 -16.83
N ALA A 361 23.93 -8.37 -15.91
CA ALA A 361 22.52 -8.33 -16.22
C ALA A 361 22.17 -6.92 -16.75
N GLN A 362 21.52 -6.84 -17.91
CA GLN A 362 21.02 -5.60 -18.50
C GLN A 362 19.52 -5.70 -18.73
N ARG A 363 18.80 -4.63 -18.38
CA ARG A 363 17.36 -4.53 -18.66
C ARG A 363 17.17 -4.04 -20.09
N GLY A 364 17.10 -4.97 -21.04
CA GLY A 364 17.06 -4.68 -22.46
C GLY A 364 15.64 -4.61 -23.02
N GLY A 365 14.91 -3.51 -22.83
CA GLY A 365 13.64 -3.25 -23.53
C GLY A 365 12.63 -4.41 -23.47
N ILE A 366 12.62 -5.28 -24.49
CA ILE A 366 11.71 -6.43 -24.65
C ILE A 366 12.21 -7.71 -23.95
N ARG A 367 13.52 -7.88 -23.68
CA ARG A 367 14.07 -9.04 -22.95
C ARG A 367 15.29 -8.66 -22.10
N ASP A 368 15.33 -9.17 -20.88
CA ASP A 368 16.53 -9.11 -20.04
C ASP A 368 17.66 -9.91 -20.69
N GLN A 369 18.88 -9.37 -20.64
CA GLN A 369 20.08 -10.00 -21.18
C GLN A 369 21.08 -10.22 -20.07
N VAL A 370 21.66 -11.42 -20.02
CA VAL A 370 22.82 -11.73 -19.17
C VAL A 370 24.02 -11.94 -20.08
N LEU A 371 25.01 -11.07 -19.96
CA LEU A 371 26.26 -11.13 -20.71
C LEU A 371 27.32 -11.78 -19.83
N GLU A 372 27.91 -12.87 -20.30
CA GLU A 372 29.10 -13.44 -19.66
C GLU A 372 30.34 -12.81 -20.27
N VAL A 373 31.24 -12.34 -19.41
CA VAL A 373 32.51 -11.76 -19.80
C VAL A 373 33.64 -12.33 -18.96
N GLU A 374 34.82 -12.41 -19.56
CA GLU A 374 36.03 -12.80 -18.86
C GLU A 374 36.42 -11.70 -17.84
N TYR A 375 36.67 -12.10 -16.59
CA TYR A 375 37.18 -11.19 -15.57
C TYR A 375 38.72 -11.19 -15.63
N SER A 376 39.28 -10.20 -16.33
CA SER A 376 40.72 -10.07 -16.58
C SER A 376 41.20 -8.64 -16.27
N PRO A 377 42.52 -8.40 -16.14
CA PRO A 377 43.05 -7.05 -15.95
C PRO A 377 42.63 -6.05 -17.04
N GLY A 378 42.32 -6.53 -18.25
CA GLY A 378 41.82 -5.69 -19.33
C GLY A 378 40.35 -5.30 -19.21
N THR A 379 39.51 -6.14 -18.58
CA THR A 379 38.07 -5.89 -18.42
C THR A 379 37.71 -5.22 -17.09
N GLN A 380 38.56 -5.33 -16.07
CA GLN A 380 38.36 -4.75 -14.74
C GLN A 380 38.08 -3.22 -14.75
N PRO A 381 38.83 -2.37 -15.48
CA PRO A 381 38.57 -0.93 -15.50
C PRO A 381 37.19 -0.57 -16.10
N LEU A 382 36.75 -1.33 -17.11
CA LEU A 382 35.47 -1.13 -17.79
C LEU A 382 34.30 -1.52 -16.87
N LEU A 383 34.42 -2.66 -16.17
CA LEU A 383 33.44 -3.10 -15.18
C LEU A 383 33.33 -2.13 -14.00
N ARG A 384 34.45 -1.53 -13.56
CA ARG A 384 34.44 -0.50 -12.50
C ARG A 384 33.73 0.78 -12.92
N ALA A 385 33.96 1.26 -14.15
CA ALA A 385 33.27 2.44 -14.67
C ALA A 385 31.75 2.24 -14.68
N LEU A 386 31.31 1.05 -15.12
CA LEU A 386 29.91 0.68 -15.14
C LEU A 386 29.23 0.68 -13.76
N LEU A 387 29.93 0.16 -12.74
CA LEU A 387 29.41 0.13 -11.37
C LEU A 387 29.29 1.53 -10.74
N ARG A 388 30.10 2.51 -11.18
CA ARG A 388 30.05 3.89 -10.68
C ARG A 388 28.88 4.68 -11.27
N ASP A 389 28.58 4.50 -12.55
CA ASP A 389 27.58 5.33 -13.26
C ASP A 389 26.18 4.68 -13.35
N GLY A 390 26.07 3.35 -13.23
CA GLY A 390 24.84 2.59 -13.50
C GLY A 390 23.86 2.41 -12.33
N GLY A 391 24.21 2.85 -11.12
CA GLY A 391 23.28 2.84 -9.98
C GLY A 391 22.85 1.48 -9.46
N LEU A 392 23.71 0.45 -9.51
CA LEU A 392 23.38 -0.85 -8.89
C LEU A 392 24.54 -1.56 -8.18
N ILE A 393 24.23 -2.03 -6.96
CA ILE A 393 25.09 -2.67 -5.95
C ILE A 393 24.94 -4.19 -6.09
N CYS A 394 26.05 -4.94 -6.20
CA CYS A 394 26.02 -6.40 -6.19
C CYS A 394 26.19 -6.98 -4.77
N HIS A 395 25.48 -8.07 -4.49
CA HIS A 395 25.63 -8.94 -3.32
C HIS A 395 26.66 -10.06 -3.61
N ASP A 396 27.46 -10.46 -2.62
CA ASP A 396 28.52 -11.47 -2.76
C ASP A 396 28.10 -12.85 -2.21
N PHE A 397 28.61 -13.92 -2.83
CA PHE A 397 28.51 -15.30 -2.34
C PHE A 397 29.55 -15.54 -1.24
N LYS A 398 29.26 -15.09 -0.01
CA LYS A 398 29.88 -15.43 1.29
C LYS A 398 31.42 -15.50 1.45
N ASN A 399 32.27 -15.49 0.42
CA ASN A 399 33.72 -15.74 0.52
C ASN A 399 34.60 -15.04 -0.55
N THR A 400 34.08 -14.09 -1.33
CA THR A 400 34.86 -13.29 -2.30
C THR A 400 35.16 -11.89 -1.70
N PRO A 401 36.26 -11.20 -2.07
CA PRO A 401 36.45 -9.80 -1.71
C PRO A 401 35.31 -8.98 -2.28
N ALA A 402 34.68 -8.20 -1.42
CA ALA A 402 33.43 -7.61 -1.73
C ALA A 402 33.59 -6.44 -2.71
N LEU A 403 32.74 -6.39 -3.74
CA LEU A 403 32.85 -5.46 -4.87
C LEU A 403 32.84 -3.97 -4.47
N HIS A 404 32.42 -3.63 -3.24
CA HIS A 404 32.57 -2.30 -2.67
C HIS A 404 34.03 -1.83 -2.57
N ASP A 405 35.00 -2.75 -2.41
CA ASP A 405 36.43 -2.42 -2.39
C ASP A 405 36.98 -2.06 -3.78
N LEU A 406 36.19 -2.26 -4.85
CA LEU A 406 36.56 -1.88 -6.22
C LEU A 406 36.05 -0.48 -6.62
N ALA A 407 35.12 0.09 -5.85
CA ALA A 407 34.51 1.40 -6.09
C ALA A 407 35.31 2.57 -5.48
N ALA A 408 36.16 2.31 -4.49
CA ALA A 408 37.25 3.22 -4.09
C ALA A 408 38.32 3.27 -5.20
#